data_AF-K6D672-F1
#
_entry.id   AF-K6D672-F1
#
_cell.length_a   1.000
_cell.length_b   1.000
_cell.length_c   1.000
_cell.angle_alpha   90.00
_cell.angle_beta   90.00
_cell.angle_gamma   90.00
#
_symmetry.space_group_name_H-M   'P 1'
#
loop_
_entity.id
_entity.type
_entity.pdbx_description
1 polymer ?
#
loop_
_entity_poly.entity_id
_entity_poly.type
_entity_poly.pdbx_seq_one_letter_code
_entity_poly.pdbx_strand_id
1 'polypeptide(L)'
;MKKGTLKQILLITDGCSNSGEDPVAMAALAKEQGITVNVIGVMLNDSVGDQGKQEIEEIAMSGNGISQIVYAKQLSQTVQMVTRKAMTQTLQGVVNSELKQILGSRSTIEDLPPEKRGEVMEVVDELGETVDLEVLILVDISGSMKDKIPTVKEALFDLSISLNSRIGQNRFSIFGFPGRRDEVDKILDWTPKLDSISSVFPKLTSGGITPTGPAIREAIQHFSRKKPRNLRSWISRDDEYIEEAGL
;
A
#
# COMPACT_ATOMS: atom_id res chain seq x y z
N MET A 1 9.37 -19.61 -10.95
CA MET A 1 8.77 -18.31 -11.32
C MET A 1 9.21 -17.27 -10.31
N LYS A 2 9.67 -16.09 -10.72
CA LYS A 2 9.90 -14.99 -9.77
C LYS A 2 8.53 -14.56 -9.24
N LYS A 3 8.24 -14.87 -7.97
CA LYS A 3 7.00 -14.43 -7.33
C LYS A 3 7.00 -12.90 -7.35
N GLY A 4 5.94 -12.29 -7.90
CA GLY A 4 5.82 -10.83 -7.96
C GLY A 4 5.80 -10.22 -6.57
N THR A 5 6.04 -8.91 -6.47
CA THR A 5 5.93 -8.16 -5.22
C THR A 5 4.66 -7.32 -5.26
N LEU A 6 3.76 -7.52 -4.30
CA LEU A 6 2.59 -6.67 -4.12
C LEU A 6 3.01 -5.36 -3.45
N LYS A 7 2.51 -4.24 -3.95
CA LYS A 7 2.78 -2.91 -3.40
C LYS A 7 1.48 -2.29 -2.92
N GLN A 8 1.46 -1.83 -1.69
CA GLN A 8 0.28 -1.22 -1.10
C GLN A 8 0.62 0.06 -0.35
N ILE A 9 -0.21 1.07 -0.53
CA ILE A 9 -0.31 2.21 0.38
C ILE A 9 -1.44 1.92 1.35
N LEU A 10 -1.17 2.05 2.65
CA LEU A 10 -2.19 2.03 3.69
C LEU A 10 -2.32 3.43 4.29
N LEU A 11 -3.37 4.14 3.92
CA LEU A 11 -3.70 5.46 4.43
C LEU A 11 -4.55 5.32 5.70
N ILE A 12 -4.08 5.88 6.80
CA ILE A 12 -4.81 5.97 8.07
C ILE A 12 -5.07 7.45 8.34
N THR A 13 -6.33 7.85 8.27
CA THR A 13 -6.77 9.24 8.45
C THR A 13 -8.11 9.27 9.16
N ASP A 14 -8.53 10.44 9.64
CA ASP A 14 -9.90 10.67 10.05
C ASP A 14 -10.71 11.50 9.04
N GLY A 15 -10.15 11.75 7.85
CA GLY A 15 -10.77 12.36 6.69
C GLY A 15 -10.50 13.86 6.55
N CYS A 16 -11.11 14.46 5.52
CA CYS A 16 -11.08 15.90 5.22
C CYS A 16 -9.72 16.42 4.76
N SER A 17 -9.20 15.88 3.65
CA SER A 17 -8.12 16.55 2.93
C SER A 17 -8.53 18.00 2.62
N ASN A 18 -7.62 18.94 2.88
CA ASN A 18 -7.95 20.36 2.82
C ASN A 18 -6.81 21.22 2.27
N SER A 19 -5.75 20.58 1.77
CA SER A 19 -4.55 21.25 1.26
C SER A 19 -3.82 20.38 0.24
N GLY A 20 -3.26 21.00 -0.79
CA GLY A 20 -2.44 20.34 -1.80
C GLY A 20 -3.22 19.71 -2.95
N GLU A 21 -2.64 18.69 -3.56
CA GLU A 21 -3.21 17.94 -4.68
C GLU A 21 -4.45 17.13 -4.26
N ASP A 22 -5.30 16.81 -5.25
CA ASP A 22 -6.46 15.94 -5.04
C ASP A 22 -6.00 14.51 -4.70
N PRO A 23 -6.36 13.96 -3.52
CA PRO A 23 -5.98 12.61 -3.13
C PRO A 23 -6.59 11.52 -4.01
N VAL A 24 -7.76 11.75 -4.60
CA VAL A 24 -8.42 10.78 -5.49
C VAL A 24 -7.61 10.61 -6.77
N ALA A 25 -7.19 11.72 -7.39
CA ALA A 25 -6.30 11.71 -8.55
C ALA A 25 -4.96 11.03 -8.25
N MET A 26 -4.36 11.29 -7.07
CA MET A 26 -3.10 10.64 -6.68
C MET A 26 -3.27 9.15 -6.43
N ALA A 27 -4.41 8.70 -5.90
CA ALA A 27 -4.71 7.28 -5.75
C ALA A 27 -4.87 6.57 -7.11
N ALA A 28 -5.52 7.22 -8.07
CA ALA A 28 -5.60 6.71 -9.45
C ALA A 28 -4.20 6.57 -10.07
N LEU A 29 -3.31 7.54 -9.87
CA LEU A 29 -1.92 7.47 -10.32
C LEU A 29 -1.15 6.32 -9.65
N ALA A 30 -1.38 6.07 -8.34
CA ALA A 30 -0.77 4.94 -7.65
C ALA A 30 -1.19 3.60 -8.29
N LYS A 31 -2.48 3.44 -8.60
CA LYS A 31 -3.03 2.26 -9.27
C LYS A 31 -2.38 2.04 -10.64
N GLU A 32 -2.20 3.09 -11.45
CA GLU A 32 -1.52 3.00 -12.74
C GLU A 32 -0.07 2.49 -12.61
N GLN A 33 0.59 2.74 -11.47
CA GLN A 33 1.93 2.25 -11.16
C GLN A 33 1.95 0.88 -10.47
N GLY A 34 0.81 0.19 -10.40
CA GLY A 34 0.67 -1.13 -9.77
C GLY A 34 0.77 -1.07 -8.24
N ILE A 35 0.36 0.05 -7.63
CA ILE A 35 0.31 0.25 -6.18
C ILE A 35 -1.15 0.38 -5.76
N THR A 36 -1.62 -0.54 -4.91
CA THR A 36 -2.99 -0.49 -4.38
C THR A 36 -3.08 0.51 -3.23
N VAL A 37 -4.10 1.37 -3.20
CA VAL A 37 -4.30 2.35 -2.10
C VAL A 37 -5.49 1.94 -1.24
N ASN A 38 -5.21 1.53 -0.01
CA ASN A 38 -6.20 1.19 1.00
C ASN A 38 -6.36 2.37 1.97
N VAL A 39 -7.58 2.60 2.46
CA VAL A 39 -7.88 3.73 3.34
C VAL A 39 -8.63 3.25 4.58
N ILE A 40 -8.16 3.65 5.76
CA ILE A 40 -8.83 3.38 7.02
C ILE A 40 -9.15 4.69 7.71
N GLY A 41 -10.46 4.94 7.84
CA GLY A 41 -11.02 6.05 8.59
C GLY A 41 -11.07 5.73 10.08
N VAL A 42 -10.40 6.52 10.93
CA VAL A 42 -10.38 6.28 12.38
C VAL A 42 -11.30 7.24 13.14
N MET A 43 -12.29 6.67 13.82
CA MET A 43 -13.25 7.39 14.67
C MET A 43 -12.95 7.20 16.16
N LEU A 44 -13.11 8.28 16.92
CA LEU A 44 -13.14 8.24 18.39
C LEU A 44 -14.57 8.23 18.92
N ASN A 45 -15.44 9.07 18.35
CA ASN A 45 -16.88 9.21 18.65
C ASN A 45 -17.70 9.24 17.32
N ASP A 46 -19.03 9.34 17.40
CA ASP A 46 -20.00 9.23 16.28
C ASP A 46 -19.97 10.35 15.21
N SER A 47 -18.83 10.99 14.95
CA SER A 47 -18.75 12.06 13.93
C SER A 47 -17.52 11.94 13.04
N VAL A 48 -17.67 11.16 11.97
CA VAL A 48 -17.05 11.49 10.68
C VAL A 48 -18.16 12.13 9.86
N GLY A 49 -17.98 13.40 9.49
CA GLY A 49 -18.92 14.08 8.60
C GLY A 49 -19.00 13.34 7.27
N ASP A 50 -20.17 13.36 6.61
CA ASP A 50 -20.41 12.57 5.40
C ASP A 50 -19.40 12.86 4.27
N GLN A 51 -18.86 14.09 4.21
CA GLN A 51 -17.78 14.48 3.30
C GLN A 51 -16.48 13.68 3.52
N GLY A 52 -16.07 13.47 4.76
CA GLY A 52 -14.88 12.68 5.07
C GLY A 52 -15.04 11.20 4.73
N LYS A 53 -16.27 10.66 4.88
CA LYS A 53 -16.58 9.28 4.49
C LYS A 53 -16.48 9.09 2.98
N GLN A 54 -17.05 10.03 2.22
CA GLN A 54 -17.04 10.00 0.77
C GLN A 54 -15.61 10.08 0.23
N GLU A 55 -14.79 11.00 0.74
CA GLU A 55 -13.38 11.11 0.34
C GLU A 55 -12.60 9.80 0.59
N ILE A 56 -12.78 9.18 1.76
CA ILE A 56 -12.15 7.90 2.11
C ILE A 56 -12.51 6.79 1.10
N GLU A 57 -13.79 6.71 0.71
CA GLU A 57 -14.28 5.71 -0.24
C GLU A 57 -13.76 5.98 -1.66
N GLU A 58 -13.79 7.23 -2.11
CA GLU A 58 -13.33 7.63 -3.45
C GLU A 58 -11.83 7.41 -3.65
N ILE A 59 -11.00 7.70 -2.64
CA ILE A 59 -9.56 7.42 -2.67
C ILE A 59 -9.31 5.92 -2.82
N ALA A 60 -9.94 5.09 -1.97
CA ALA A 60 -9.74 3.64 -2.01
C ALA A 60 -10.21 3.04 -3.34
N MET A 61 -11.40 3.44 -3.82
CA MET A 61 -11.95 2.98 -5.09
C MET A 61 -11.03 3.35 -6.27
N SER A 62 -10.53 4.59 -6.30
CA SER A 62 -9.61 5.05 -7.36
C SER A 62 -8.26 4.34 -7.31
N GLY A 63 -7.80 3.98 -6.11
CA GLY A 63 -6.59 3.20 -5.87
C GLY A 63 -6.73 1.69 -6.01
N ASN A 64 -7.89 1.18 -6.44
CA ASN A 64 -8.20 -0.27 -6.49
C ASN A 64 -8.03 -1.00 -5.14
N GLY A 65 -8.19 -0.27 -4.03
CA GLY A 65 -8.07 -0.80 -2.69
C GLY A 65 -9.40 -0.85 -1.95
N ILE A 66 -9.30 -0.89 -0.63
CA ILE A 66 -10.43 -1.08 0.27
C ILE A 66 -10.47 0.08 1.27
N SER A 67 -11.66 0.66 1.44
CA SER A 67 -11.96 1.64 2.48
C SER A 67 -12.71 0.98 3.63
N GLN A 68 -12.33 1.30 4.87
CA GLN A 68 -13.12 0.93 6.05
C GLN A 68 -13.08 2.06 7.09
N ILE A 69 -14.24 2.40 7.65
CA ILE A 69 -14.34 3.35 8.77
C ILE A 69 -14.56 2.56 10.05
N VAL A 70 -13.72 2.79 11.05
CA VAL A 70 -13.72 2.03 12.30
C VAL A 70 -13.47 2.89 13.52
N TYR A 71 -13.98 2.42 14.66
CA TYR A 71 -13.56 2.95 15.94
C TYR A 71 -12.11 2.56 16.23
N ALA A 72 -11.37 3.46 16.89
CA ALA A 72 -9.97 3.21 17.26
C ALA A 72 -9.78 1.82 17.91
N LYS A 73 -10.70 1.39 18.79
CA LYS A 73 -10.66 0.09 19.47
C LYS A 73 -10.63 -1.13 18.53
N GLN A 74 -11.11 -1.01 17.29
CA GLN A 74 -11.17 -2.09 16.31
C GLN A 74 -10.10 -1.95 15.21
N LEU A 75 -9.19 -0.96 15.34
CA LEU A 75 -8.25 -0.60 14.31
C LEU A 75 -7.27 -1.75 13.96
N SER A 76 -6.73 -2.44 14.96
CA SER A 76 -5.76 -3.54 14.75
C SER A 76 -6.31 -4.64 13.84
N GLN A 77 -7.50 -5.17 14.17
CA GLN A 77 -8.15 -6.20 13.36
C GLN A 77 -8.48 -5.70 11.95
N THR A 78 -8.89 -4.44 11.84
CA THR A 78 -9.29 -3.83 10.57
C THR A 78 -8.10 -3.64 9.64
N VAL A 79 -6.99 -3.13 10.17
CA VAL A 79 -5.76 -2.91 9.41
C VAL A 79 -5.27 -4.24 8.80
N GLN A 80 -5.30 -5.32 9.57
CA GLN A 80 -4.95 -6.65 9.08
C GLN A 80 -5.91 -7.16 8.01
N MET A 81 -7.22 -7.03 8.25
CA MET A 81 -8.27 -7.47 7.33
C MET A 81 -8.20 -6.72 6.00
N VAL A 82 -8.10 -5.39 6.03
CA VAL A 82 -8.02 -4.53 4.84
C VAL A 82 -6.79 -4.88 4.02
N THR A 83 -5.63 -5.02 4.66
CA THR A 83 -4.37 -5.36 3.97
C THR A 83 -4.48 -6.72 3.27
N ARG A 84 -4.92 -7.77 3.98
CA ARG A 84 -5.07 -9.12 3.41
C ARG A 84 -6.12 -9.17 2.30
N LYS A 85 -7.29 -8.57 2.51
CA LYS A 85 -8.36 -8.55 1.50
C LYS A 85 -7.92 -7.80 0.24
N ALA A 86 -7.18 -6.70 0.38
CA ALA A 86 -6.62 -5.97 -0.76
C ALA A 86 -5.58 -6.79 -1.52
N MET A 87 -4.78 -7.60 -0.82
CA MET A 87 -3.86 -8.54 -1.47
C MET A 87 -4.62 -9.59 -2.29
N THR A 88 -5.62 -10.24 -1.70
CA THR A 88 -6.45 -11.23 -2.39
C THR A 88 -7.11 -10.62 -3.63
N GLN A 89 -7.70 -9.42 -3.52
CA GLN A 89 -8.32 -8.72 -4.65
C GLN A 89 -7.30 -8.40 -5.75
N THR A 90 -6.09 -7.96 -5.38
CA THR A 90 -5.02 -7.67 -6.34
C THR A 90 -4.58 -8.94 -7.07
N LEU A 91 -4.41 -10.04 -6.36
CA LEU A 91 -4.03 -11.33 -6.93
C LEU A 91 -5.13 -11.92 -7.82
N GLN A 92 -6.39 -11.85 -7.40
CA GLN A 92 -7.52 -12.23 -8.24
C GLN A 92 -7.55 -11.43 -9.53
N GLY A 93 -7.28 -10.12 -9.47
CA GLY A 93 -7.18 -9.25 -10.64
C GLY A 93 -6.09 -9.71 -11.62
N VAL A 94 -4.89 -10.03 -11.10
CA VAL A 94 -3.78 -10.55 -11.90
C VAL A 94 -4.13 -11.90 -12.52
N VAL A 95 -4.61 -12.86 -11.72
CA VAL A 95 -4.98 -14.21 -12.20
C VAL A 95 -6.11 -14.14 -13.23
N ASN A 96 -7.12 -13.29 -13.02
CA ASN A 96 -8.18 -13.09 -14.00
C ASN A 96 -7.66 -12.50 -15.31
N SER A 97 -6.65 -11.62 -15.27
CA SER A 97 -6.03 -11.08 -16.48
C SER A 97 -5.24 -12.14 -17.26
N GLU A 98 -4.51 -13.01 -16.56
CA GLU A 98 -3.80 -14.16 -17.17
C GLU A 98 -4.78 -15.16 -17.78
N LEU A 99 -5.88 -15.46 -17.08
CA LEU A 99 -6.95 -16.33 -17.60
C LEU A 99 -7.58 -15.76 -18.87
N LYS A 100 -7.85 -14.46 -18.94
CA LYS A 100 -8.38 -13.80 -20.15
C LYS A 100 -7.41 -13.88 -21.33
N GLN A 101 -6.09 -13.87 -21.08
CA GLN A 101 -5.09 -14.03 -22.12
C GLN A 101 -5.07 -15.46 -22.69
N ILE A 102 -5.34 -16.47 -21.86
CA ILE A 102 -5.36 -17.89 -22.27
C ILE A 102 -6.71 -18.30 -22.88
N LEU A 103 -7.83 -17.92 -22.24
CA LEU A 103 -9.19 -18.38 -22.58
C LEU A 103 -9.95 -17.39 -23.48
N GLY A 104 -9.41 -16.20 -23.69
CA GLY A 104 -10.03 -15.12 -24.45
C GLY A 104 -10.82 -14.13 -23.57
N SER A 105 -10.94 -12.90 -24.08
CA SER A 105 -11.46 -11.71 -23.38
C SER A 105 -12.87 -11.80 -22.75
N ARG A 106 -13.63 -12.86 -23.04
CA ARG A 106 -15.01 -13.07 -22.54
C ARG A 106 -15.11 -13.92 -21.27
N SER A 107 -14.04 -14.57 -20.84
CA SER A 107 -14.09 -15.45 -19.67
C SER A 107 -13.49 -14.77 -18.46
N THR A 108 -14.26 -14.69 -17.38
CA THR A 108 -13.80 -14.31 -16.06
C THR A 108 -13.79 -15.52 -15.12
N ILE A 109 -13.14 -15.38 -13.96
CA ILE A 109 -13.20 -16.39 -12.88
C ILE A 109 -14.65 -16.72 -12.49
N GLU A 110 -15.55 -15.75 -12.57
CA GLU A 110 -16.98 -15.92 -12.25
C GLU A 110 -17.70 -16.78 -13.30
N ASP A 111 -17.21 -16.82 -14.53
CA ASP A 111 -17.78 -17.64 -15.61
C ASP A 111 -17.27 -19.09 -15.57
N LEU A 112 -16.27 -19.40 -14.75
CA LEU A 112 -15.74 -20.76 -14.61
C LEU A 112 -16.74 -21.66 -13.86
N PRO A 113 -16.81 -22.96 -14.21
CA PRO A 113 -17.51 -23.95 -13.41
C PRO A 113 -17.02 -23.95 -11.95
N PRO A 114 -17.88 -24.29 -10.96
CA PRO A 114 -17.53 -24.24 -9.54
C PRO A 114 -16.22 -24.95 -9.18
N GLU A 115 -15.95 -26.11 -9.78
CA GLU A 115 -14.74 -26.89 -9.54
C GLU A 115 -13.50 -26.13 -10.00
N LYS A 116 -13.54 -25.55 -11.20
CA LYS A 116 -12.43 -24.76 -11.76
C LYS A 116 -12.25 -23.42 -11.06
N ARG A 117 -13.33 -22.81 -10.60
CA ARG A 117 -13.25 -21.62 -9.76
C ARG A 117 -12.55 -21.94 -8.44
N GLY A 118 -12.85 -23.09 -7.83
CA GLY A 118 -12.16 -23.59 -6.64
C GLY A 118 -10.66 -23.71 -6.83
N GLU A 119 -10.22 -24.39 -7.91
CA GLU A 119 -8.78 -24.52 -8.26
C GLU A 119 -8.10 -23.15 -8.39
N VAL A 120 -8.77 -22.17 -9.01
CA VAL A 120 -8.23 -20.81 -9.15
C VAL A 120 -8.12 -20.09 -7.80
N MET A 121 -9.10 -20.27 -6.91
CA MET A 121 -9.05 -19.67 -5.57
C MET A 121 -7.92 -20.27 -4.72
N GLU A 122 -7.67 -21.57 -4.80
CA GLU A 122 -6.53 -22.20 -4.12
C GLU A 122 -5.20 -21.59 -4.57
N VAL A 123 -5.03 -21.33 -5.87
CA VAL A 123 -3.83 -20.65 -6.40
C VAL A 123 -3.73 -19.21 -5.88
N VAL A 124 -4.84 -18.48 -5.83
CA VAL A 124 -4.87 -17.12 -5.26
C VAL A 124 -4.46 -17.12 -3.79
N ASP A 125 -4.95 -18.08 -3.01
CA ASP A 125 -4.63 -18.20 -1.58
C ASP A 125 -3.15 -18.57 -1.36
N GLU A 126 -2.60 -19.51 -2.16
CA GLU A 126 -1.18 -19.85 -2.12
C GLU A 126 -0.30 -18.65 -2.48
N LEU A 127 -0.68 -17.89 -3.51
CA LEU A 127 0.00 -16.65 -3.86
C LEU A 127 -0.13 -15.63 -2.72
N GLY A 128 -1.30 -15.54 -2.10
CA GLY A 128 -1.57 -14.67 -0.95
C GLY A 128 -0.62 -14.90 0.22
N GLU A 129 -0.17 -16.12 0.45
CA GLU A 129 0.78 -16.44 1.52
C GLU A 129 2.26 -16.35 1.10
N THR A 130 2.56 -16.50 -0.19
CA THR A 130 3.94 -16.68 -0.65
C THR A 130 4.55 -15.53 -1.46
N VAL A 131 3.75 -14.58 -1.96
CA VAL A 131 4.28 -13.39 -2.67
C VAL A 131 4.91 -12.38 -1.70
N ASP A 132 5.93 -11.68 -2.13
CA ASP A 132 6.50 -10.60 -1.35
C ASP A 132 5.53 -9.42 -1.27
N LEU A 133 5.54 -8.70 -0.16
CA LEU A 133 4.65 -7.57 0.12
C LEU A 133 5.45 -6.35 0.57
N GLU A 134 5.18 -5.21 -0.05
CA GLU A 134 5.68 -3.91 0.38
C GLU A 134 4.50 -3.01 0.76
N VAL A 135 4.42 -2.64 2.04
CA VAL A 135 3.36 -1.76 2.57
C VAL A 135 3.98 -0.44 3.02
N LEU A 136 3.57 0.66 2.38
CA LEU A 136 3.88 2.01 2.83
C LEU A 136 2.66 2.57 3.57
N ILE A 137 2.84 2.83 4.86
CA ILE A 137 1.78 3.31 5.73
C ILE A 137 1.87 4.83 5.80
N LEU A 138 0.82 5.51 5.38
CA LEU A 138 0.62 6.95 5.54
C LEU A 138 -0.24 7.17 6.77
N VAL A 139 0.28 7.87 7.77
CA VAL A 139 -0.46 8.18 8.99
C VAL A 139 -0.70 9.66 9.09
N ASP A 140 -1.97 10.02 9.20
CA ASP A 140 -2.40 11.36 9.54
C ASP A 140 -2.00 11.68 10.99
N ILE A 141 -1.22 12.74 11.16
CA ILE A 141 -0.72 13.28 12.43
C ILE A 141 -1.24 14.70 12.68
N SER A 142 -2.33 15.08 12.02
CA SER A 142 -3.05 16.33 12.28
C SER A 142 -3.63 16.37 13.70
N GLY A 143 -4.11 17.54 14.11
CA GLY A 143 -4.59 17.76 15.48
C GLY A 143 -5.72 16.83 15.93
N SER A 144 -6.62 16.44 15.01
CA SER A 144 -7.75 15.54 15.29
C SER A 144 -7.34 14.08 15.53
N MET A 145 -6.14 13.71 15.08
CA MET A 145 -5.56 12.37 15.27
C MET A 145 -4.89 12.19 16.63
N LYS A 146 -4.69 13.26 17.41
CA LYS A 146 -3.92 13.26 18.66
C LYS A 146 -4.22 12.08 19.59
N ASP A 147 -5.49 11.85 19.88
CA ASP A 147 -5.93 10.83 20.82
C ASP A 147 -6.06 9.43 20.16
N LYS A 148 -5.93 9.36 18.82
CA LYS A 148 -6.00 8.13 18.00
C LYS A 148 -4.62 7.50 17.79
N ILE A 149 -3.56 8.32 17.77
CA ILE A 149 -2.18 7.89 17.50
C ILE A 149 -1.72 6.70 18.36
N PRO A 150 -1.95 6.65 19.69
CA PRO A 150 -1.54 5.49 20.49
C PRO A 150 -2.10 4.18 19.95
N THR A 151 -3.39 4.17 19.58
CA THR A 151 -4.06 2.98 19.03
C THR A 151 -3.60 2.67 17.61
N VAL A 152 -3.26 3.68 16.81
CA VAL A 152 -2.61 3.47 15.50
C VAL A 152 -1.27 2.76 15.67
N LYS A 153 -0.45 3.16 16.65
CA LYS A 153 0.84 2.50 16.91
C LYS A 153 0.67 1.01 17.24
N GLU A 154 -0.27 0.69 18.13
CA GLU A 154 -0.59 -0.69 18.49
C GLU A 154 -1.08 -1.50 17.28
N ALA A 155 -2.00 -0.93 16.50
CA ALA A 155 -2.51 -1.59 15.28
C ALA A 155 -1.42 -1.87 14.24
N LEU A 156 -0.46 -0.95 14.05
CA LEU A 156 0.65 -1.16 13.12
C LEU A 156 1.65 -2.22 13.63
N PHE A 157 1.88 -2.26 14.94
CA PHE A 157 2.70 -3.31 15.54
C PHE A 157 2.07 -4.69 15.33
N ASP A 158 0.78 -4.83 15.63
CA ASP A 158 0.04 -6.08 15.42
C ASP A 158 -0.01 -6.49 13.93
N LEU A 159 -0.18 -5.52 13.03
CA LEU A 159 -0.11 -5.77 11.58
C LEU A 159 1.22 -6.40 11.19
N SER A 160 2.34 -5.88 11.72
CA SER A 160 3.67 -6.40 11.40
C SER A 160 3.85 -7.85 11.83
N ILE A 161 3.32 -8.21 13.01
CA ILE A 161 3.34 -9.58 13.51
C ILE A 161 2.49 -10.47 12.61
N SER A 162 1.26 -10.04 12.29
CA SER A 162 0.31 -10.77 11.45
C SER A 162 0.83 -11.02 10.04
N LEU A 163 1.54 -10.06 9.45
CA LEU A 163 2.12 -10.23 8.11
C LEU A 163 3.40 -11.04 8.14
N ASN A 164 4.24 -10.89 9.16
CA ASN A 164 5.48 -11.67 9.32
C ASN A 164 5.24 -13.17 9.59
N SER A 165 3.98 -13.59 9.83
CA SER A 165 3.63 -15.01 9.84
C SER A 165 3.51 -15.62 8.43
N ARG A 166 3.43 -14.80 7.38
CA ARG A 166 3.37 -15.26 5.98
C ARG A 166 4.72 -15.80 5.52
N ILE A 167 4.70 -16.64 4.49
CA ILE A 167 5.91 -17.21 3.88
C ILE A 167 6.67 -16.14 3.06
N GLY A 168 5.94 -15.29 2.34
CA GLY A 168 6.51 -14.20 1.54
C GLY A 168 7.16 -13.11 2.40
N GLN A 169 8.19 -12.44 1.86
CA GLN A 169 8.88 -11.38 2.59
C GLN A 169 8.01 -10.13 2.67
N ASN A 170 7.90 -9.54 3.85
CA ASN A 170 7.22 -8.26 4.03
C ASN A 170 8.23 -7.14 4.25
N ARG A 171 7.96 -5.96 3.70
CA ARG A 171 8.68 -4.72 4.02
C ARG A 171 7.68 -3.61 4.30
N PHE A 172 8.01 -2.82 5.31
CA PHE A 172 7.18 -1.73 5.79
C PHE A 172 7.94 -0.43 5.72
N SER A 173 7.24 0.65 5.36
CA SER A 173 7.71 2.03 5.55
C SER A 173 6.56 2.83 6.16
N ILE A 174 6.87 3.82 7.00
CA ILE A 174 5.87 4.64 7.68
C ILE A 174 6.21 6.10 7.47
N PHE A 175 5.26 6.84 6.91
CA PHE A 175 5.34 8.28 6.73
C PHE A 175 4.21 8.94 7.53
N GLY A 176 4.49 10.09 8.13
CA GLY A 176 3.50 10.92 8.81
C GLY A 176 3.20 12.18 8.01
N PHE A 177 1.94 12.60 7.96
CA PHE A 177 1.55 13.87 7.33
C PHE A 177 0.50 14.60 8.19
N PRO A 178 0.53 15.95 8.26
CA PRO A 178 1.53 16.83 7.67
C PRO A 178 2.91 16.71 8.33
N GLY A 179 3.98 16.92 7.56
CA GLY A 179 5.35 16.95 8.07
C GLY A 179 5.70 18.25 8.80
N ARG A 180 6.84 18.27 9.51
CA ARG A 180 7.26 19.46 10.28
C ARG A 180 7.77 20.61 9.42
N ARG A 181 8.35 20.28 8.26
CA ARG A 181 8.99 21.24 7.32
C ARG A 181 8.50 21.04 5.90
N ASP A 182 8.15 19.81 5.54
CA ASP A 182 7.62 19.40 4.25
C ASP A 182 6.20 18.86 4.43
N GLU A 183 5.53 18.51 3.33
CA GLU A 183 4.17 17.94 3.35
C GLU A 183 4.12 16.59 4.09
N VAL A 184 5.25 15.87 4.14
CA VAL A 184 5.35 14.51 4.69
C VAL A 184 6.68 14.32 5.41
N ASP A 185 6.64 13.72 6.61
CA ASP A 185 7.83 13.27 7.34
C ASP A 185 7.99 11.74 7.18
N LYS A 186 9.14 11.29 6.68
CA LYS A 186 9.50 9.86 6.71
C LYS A 186 9.88 9.46 8.14
N ILE A 187 9.02 8.66 8.76
CA ILE A 187 9.19 8.16 10.13
C ILE A 187 10.09 6.92 10.12
N LEU A 188 9.82 6.00 9.18
CA LEU A 188 10.53 4.73 9.07
C LEU A 188 10.75 4.38 7.59
N ASP A 189 12.01 4.14 7.21
CA ASP A 189 12.36 3.62 5.89
C ASP A 189 12.08 2.11 5.81
N TRP A 190 12.13 1.55 4.61
CA TRP A 190 11.84 0.14 4.34
C TRP A 190 12.57 -0.83 5.27
N THR A 191 11.79 -1.54 6.07
CA THR A 191 12.28 -2.54 7.04
C THR A 191 11.39 -3.78 7.05
N PRO A 192 11.93 -4.99 7.27
CA PRO A 192 11.12 -6.19 7.45
C PRO A 192 10.39 -6.25 8.80
N LYS A 193 10.74 -5.38 9.76
CA LYS A 193 10.19 -5.41 11.11
C LYS A 193 9.81 -4.02 11.61
N LEU A 194 8.70 -3.95 12.35
CA LEU A 194 8.17 -2.73 12.95
C LEU A 194 8.41 -2.68 14.47
N ASP A 195 9.48 -3.32 14.94
CA ASP A 195 9.78 -3.55 16.37
C ASP A 195 9.97 -2.26 17.20
N SER A 196 10.17 -1.10 16.55
CA SER A 196 10.50 0.16 17.21
C SER A 196 9.50 1.30 17.01
N ILE A 197 8.31 1.06 16.42
CA ILE A 197 7.32 2.13 16.13
C ILE A 197 6.99 3.02 17.34
N SER A 198 7.03 2.45 18.56
CA SER A 198 6.61 3.13 19.79
C SER A 198 7.32 4.47 20.02
N SER A 199 8.57 4.63 19.59
CA SER A 199 9.38 5.84 19.79
C SER A 199 9.44 6.82 18.62
N VAL A 200 8.85 6.50 17.45
CA VAL A 200 9.24 7.15 16.18
C VAL A 200 8.27 8.23 15.70
N PHE A 201 7.00 8.21 16.13
CA PHE A 201 6.06 9.22 15.66
C PHE A 201 6.46 10.62 16.15
N PRO A 202 6.60 11.61 15.23
CA PRO A 202 6.96 12.96 15.60
C PRO A 202 5.87 13.59 16.49
N LYS A 203 6.25 14.63 17.26
CA LYS A 203 5.26 15.46 17.94
C LYS A 203 4.30 16.03 16.89
N LEU A 204 3.00 15.96 17.18
CA LEU A 204 1.91 16.47 16.33
C LEU A 204 2.17 17.93 15.97
N THR A 205 1.93 18.27 14.72
CA THR A 205 1.98 19.64 14.23
C THR A 205 0.67 20.33 14.53
N SER A 206 0.71 21.39 15.34
CA SER A 206 -0.43 22.28 15.56
C SER A 206 -0.63 23.14 14.31
N GLY A 207 -1.42 22.65 13.36
CA GLY A 207 -1.82 23.37 12.16
C GLY A 207 -2.79 22.48 11.40
N GLY A 208 -4.06 22.90 11.31
CA GLY A 208 -5.18 22.09 10.84
C GLY A 208 -5.18 21.79 9.33
N ILE A 209 -4.01 21.57 8.73
CA ILE A 209 -3.89 21.13 7.35
C ILE A 209 -3.67 19.61 7.28
N THR A 210 -4.27 18.99 6.28
CA THR A 210 -4.19 17.55 6.01
C THR A 210 -3.87 17.34 4.54
N PRO A 211 -2.58 17.34 4.16
CA PRO A 211 -2.14 17.24 2.76
C PRO A 211 -2.15 15.77 2.27
N THR A 212 -3.34 15.16 2.17
CA THR A 212 -3.50 13.75 1.82
C THR A 212 -2.98 13.42 0.42
N GLY A 213 -3.31 14.23 -0.59
CA GLY A 213 -2.84 14.00 -1.96
C GLY A 213 -1.32 14.04 -2.09
N PRO A 214 -0.65 15.08 -1.57
CA PRO A 214 0.80 15.12 -1.54
C PRO A 214 1.44 13.95 -0.77
N ALA A 215 0.79 13.47 0.30
CA ALA A 215 1.24 12.28 1.02
C ALA A 215 1.22 11.01 0.14
N ILE A 216 0.15 10.81 -0.62
CA ILE A 216 0.06 9.71 -1.59
C ILE A 216 1.12 9.86 -2.68
N ARG A 217 1.33 11.08 -3.21
CA ARG A 217 2.35 11.35 -4.21
C ARG A 217 3.76 10.99 -3.72
N GLU A 218 4.13 11.42 -2.51
CA GLU A 218 5.46 11.09 -1.96
C GLU A 218 5.60 9.58 -1.71
N ALA A 219 4.53 8.90 -1.29
CA ALA A 219 4.52 7.45 -1.17
C ALA A 219 4.80 6.75 -2.51
N ILE A 220 4.11 7.16 -3.59
CA ILE A 220 4.35 6.66 -4.96
C ILE A 220 5.82 6.83 -5.33
N GLN A 221 6.37 8.04 -5.15
CA GLN A 221 7.77 8.32 -5.47
C GLN A 221 8.74 7.45 -4.66
N HIS A 222 8.42 7.16 -3.40
CA HIS A 222 9.24 6.31 -2.55
C HIS A 222 9.31 4.86 -3.06
N PHE A 223 8.22 4.33 -3.60
CA PHE A 223 8.23 3.03 -4.29
C PHE A 223 9.11 3.05 -5.55
N SER A 224 9.13 4.14 -6.31
CA SER A 224 9.89 4.25 -7.57
C SER A 224 11.40 4.46 -7.36
N ARG A 225 11.80 5.14 -6.28
CA ARG A 225 13.22 5.44 -5.94
C ARG A 225 14.04 4.19 -5.59
N LYS A 226 13.40 3.03 -5.40
CA LYS A 226 14.03 1.74 -5.06
C LYS A 226 14.79 1.06 -6.20
N LYS A 227 14.88 1.61 -7.42
CA LYS A 227 15.72 1.02 -8.46
C LYS A 227 17.18 0.98 -7.96
N PRO A 228 17.81 -0.20 -7.82
CA PRO A 228 19.20 -0.28 -7.43
C PRO A 228 20.06 0.46 -8.46
N ARG A 229 21.05 1.19 -7.94
CA ARG A 229 22.04 2.02 -8.64
C ARG A 229 22.98 1.26 -9.59
N ASN A 230 22.63 0.04 -10.02
CA ASN A 230 23.51 -0.89 -10.75
C ASN A 230 23.10 -1.14 -12.21
N LEU A 231 22.50 -0.17 -12.91
CA LEU A 231 22.39 -0.25 -14.38
C LEU A 231 23.69 0.08 -15.12
N ARG A 232 24.76 0.52 -14.43
CA ARG A 232 26.06 0.82 -15.04
C ARG A 232 27.03 -0.37 -15.10
N SER A 233 26.78 -1.49 -14.41
CA SER A 233 27.70 -2.64 -14.45
C SER A 233 27.35 -3.68 -15.51
N TRP A 234 26.29 -3.47 -16.30
CA TRP A 234 25.86 -4.39 -17.36
C TRP A 234 26.21 -3.91 -18.77
N ILE A 235 26.71 -2.67 -18.93
CA ILE A 235 27.10 -2.09 -20.23
C ILE A 235 28.61 -2.23 -20.50
N SER A 236 29.41 -2.72 -19.54
CA SER A 236 30.88 -2.80 -19.68
C SER A 236 31.44 -4.21 -19.92
N ARG A 237 30.66 -5.15 -20.47
CA ARG A 237 31.15 -6.53 -20.70
C ARG A 237 30.93 -7.13 -22.09
N ASP A 238 30.39 -6.38 -23.05
CA ASP A 238 30.08 -6.91 -24.39
C ASP A 238 30.86 -6.23 -25.54
N ASP A 239 32.07 -5.71 -25.29
CA ASP A 239 32.98 -5.20 -26.34
C ASP A 239 34.36 -5.86 -26.31
N GLU A 240 34.41 -7.19 -26.21
CA GLU A 240 35.59 -7.97 -26.64
C GLU A 240 35.15 -9.02 -27.68
N TYR A 241 34.81 -8.54 -28.88
CA TYR A 241 34.77 -9.35 -30.10
C TYR A 241 35.97 -9.00 -30.97
N ILE A 242 36.99 -9.85 -30.87
CA ILE A 242 37.85 -10.41 -31.93
C ILE A 242 37.96 -9.56 -33.21
N GLU A 243 39.07 -8.81 -33.35
CA GLU A 243 39.61 -8.47 -34.67
C GLU A 243 40.57 -9.60 -35.11
N GLU A 244 40.06 -10.47 -35.98
CA GLU A 244 40.89 -11.28 -36.87
C GLU A 244 40.91 -10.56 -38.24
N ALA A 245 41.97 -9.81 -38.52
CA ALA A 245 42.27 -9.30 -39.85
C ALA A 245 43.75 -9.56 -40.16
N GLY A 246 43.98 -10.38 -41.18
CA GLY A 246 45.28 -10.96 -41.47
C GLY A 246 46.33 -10.00 -42.04
N LEU A 247 47.57 -10.46 -41.91
CA LEU A 247 48.65 -10.48 -42.89
C LEU A 247 49.59 -11.64 -42.54
#